data_AF-A0A7J6QVU5-F1
#
_entry.id   AF-A0A7J6QVU5-F1
#
_cell.length_a   1.000
_cell.length_b   1.000
_cell.length_c   1.000
_cell.angle_alpha   90.00
_cell.angle_beta   90.00
_cell.angle_gamma   90.00
#
_symmetry.space_group_name_H-M   'P 1'
#
loop_
_entity.id
_entity.type
_entity.pdbx_description
1 polymer ?
#
loop_
_entity_poly.entity_id
_entity_poly.type
_entity_poly.pdbx_seq_one_letter_code
_entity_poly.pdbx_strand_id
1 'polypeptide(L)'
;MTTSAVFHGILNFFGICVNVRNVCVFMAPVFSAFTAIAAFLLTKEVTGRPEAGLFSALFLGICPSYLSRSVAGSYDNEAVAIFALANTFYVFVKAVNTGSMLWSMLAAVAYFYMVASWGGYVFITNTVSIYVFALLVLGKFNKRHYVAYTVFYIIGTMFCLNIPFVNFQAITSSEHMASHGMFLVSSVYMLVGYLRKVLPEGAFAVMGKLMVAATALGFLGLFVYLTITGKTAWSGRSMTLLDPTYASKYIPIIASVSEHQPTSWSNYVMDLHCLPFLAPIGMYYCMRRLSDGSLFLGVYGILAVYFSGVMIRLLLVLAPAASCLAGVGASV
;
A
#
# COMPACT_ATOMS: atom_id res chain seq x y z
N MET A 1 1.96 -22.46 1.45
CA MET A 1 2.80 -21.26 1.60
C MET A 1 4.24 -21.67 1.82
N THR A 2 5.19 -21.07 1.10
CA THR A 2 6.63 -21.29 1.26
C THR A 2 7.12 -20.86 2.65
N THR A 3 6.51 -19.83 3.24
CA THR A 3 6.82 -19.32 4.58
C THR A 3 6.76 -20.41 5.65
N SER A 4 5.64 -21.12 5.78
CA SER A 4 5.48 -22.19 6.77
C SER A 4 6.45 -23.35 6.56
N ALA A 5 6.80 -23.66 5.31
CA ALA A 5 7.79 -24.68 4.99
C ALA A 5 9.21 -24.27 5.43
N VAL A 6 9.57 -22.99 5.23
CA VAL A 6 10.84 -22.42 5.71
C VAL A 6 10.90 -22.45 7.24
N PHE A 7 9.84 -22.03 7.93
CA PHE A 7 9.79 -22.09 9.40
C PHE A 7 9.94 -23.52 9.93
N HIS A 8 9.24 -24.49 9.33
CA HIS A 8 9.39 -25.91 9.67
C HIS A 8 10.81 -26.43 9.38
N GLY A 9 11.42 -26.04 8.26
CA GLY A 9 12.80 -26.39 7.94
C GLY A 9 13.82 -25.85 8.95
N ILE A 10 13.65 -24.59 9.38
CA ILE A 10 14.49 -23.96 10.40
C ILE A 10 14.32 -24.67 11.75
N LEU A 11 13.08 -24.95 12.17
CA LEU A 11 12.80 -25.65 13.42
C LEU A 11 13.43 -27.05 13.45
N ASN A 12 13.32 -27.79 12.36
CA ASN A 12 13.95 -29.10 12.24
C ASN A 12 15.48 -29.02 12.20
N PHE A 13 16.06 -27.98 11.60
CA PHE A 13 17.51 -27.75 11.63
C PHE A 13 18.03 -27.54 13.06
N PHE A 14 17.26 -26.88 13.92
CA PHE A 14 17.57 -26.72 15.35
C PHE A 14 17.20 -27.93 16.22
N GLY A 15 16.76 -29.05 15.62
CA GLY A 15 16.41 -30.27 16.34
C GLY A 15 15.05 -30.23 17.05
N ILE A 16 14.22 -29.23 16.74
CA ILE A 16 12.87 -29.08 17.32
C ILE A 16 11.87 -29.81 16.41
N CYS A 17 11.61 -31.07 16.71
CA CYS A 17 10.70 -31.93 15.94
C CYS A 17 9.22 -31.54 16.16
N VAL A 18 8.74 -30.53 15.43
CA VAL A 18 7.35 -30.08 15.49
C VAL A 18 6.61 -30.49 14.22
N ASN A 19 5.41 -31.06 14.39
CA ASN A 19 4.57 -31.41 13.25
C ASN A 19 4.22 -30.16 12.43
N VAL A 20 4.30 -30.26 11.09
CA VAL A 20 3.93 -29.19 10.14
C VAL A 20 2.57 -28.56 10.49
N ARG A 21 1.60 -29.35 10.95
CA ARG A 21 0.28 -28.85 11.36
C ARG A 21 0.39 -27.78 12.45
N ASN A 22 1.21 -28.02 13.47
CA ASN A 22 1.35 -27.08 14.59
C ASN A 22 2.03 -25.79 14.12
N VAL A 23 3.00 -25.89 13.21
CA VAL A 23 3.62 -24.71 12.58
C VAL A 23 2.56 -23.89 11.83
N CYS A 24 1.69 -24.53 11.04
CA CYS A 24 0.62 -23.82 10.34
C CYS A 24 -0.39 -23.17 11.29
N VAL A 25 -0.76 -23.83 12.40
CA VAL A 25 -1.73 -23.31 13.38
C VAL A 25 -1.20 -22.07 14.11
N PHE A 26 0.08 -22.08 14.51
CA PHE A 26 0.68 -20.97 15.27
C PHE A 26 1.30 -19.87 14.40
N MET A 27 1.30 -20.01 13.08
CA MET A 27 1.88 -19.03 12.16
C MET A 27 1.18 -17.66 12.26
N ALA A 28 -0.16 -17.65 12.31
CA ALA A 28 -0.93 -16.41 12.32
C ALA A 28 -0.67 -15.53 13.57
N PRO A 29 -0.67 -16.07 14.81
CA PRO A 29 -0.27 -15.31 16.00
C PRO A 29 1.16 -14.76 15.94
N VAL A 30 2.12 -15.54 15.42
CA VAL A 30 3.52 -15.09 15.31
C VAL A 30 3.63 -13.89 14.36
N PHE A 31 2.95 -13.93 13.21
CA PHE A 31 2.90 -12.78 12.31
C PHE A 31 2.13 -11.60 12.88
N SER A 32 1.09 -11.83 13.68
CA SER A 32 0.39 -10.76 14.38
C SER A 32 1.32 -9.95 15.29
N ALA A 33 2.20 -10.63 16.04
CA ALA A 33 3.23 -9.97 16.83
C ALA A 33 4.20 -9.15 15.97
N PHE A 34 4.65 -9.70 14.82
CA PHE A 34 5.49 -8.95 13.90
C PHE A 34 4.77 -7.75 13.26
N THR A 35 3.46 -7.85 13.01
CA THR A 35 2.65 -6.75 12.50
C THR A 35 2.57 -5.60 13.51
N ALA A 36 2.41 -5.90 14.80
CA ALA A 36 2.45 -4.87 15.85
C ALA A 36 3.81 -4.13 15.88
N ILE A 37 4.92 -4.86 15.70
CA ILE A 37 6.26 -4.26 15.58
C ILE A 37 6.36 -3.41 14.31
N ALA A 38 5.84 -3.87 13.17
CA ALA A 38 5.84 -3.10 11.92
C ALA A 38 5.03 -1.80 12.06
N ALA A 39 3.90 -1.83 12.76
CA ALA A 39 3.09 -0.63 13.04
C ALA A 39 3.78 0.35 13.99
N PHE A 40 4.49 -0.15 15.01
CA PHE A 40 5.36 0.67 15.86
C PHE A 40 6.40 1.42 15.01
N LEU A 41 7.11 0.68 14.14
CA LEU A 41 8.17 1.23 13.30
C LEU A 41 7.63 2.25 12.28
N LEU A 42 6.50 1.96 11.65
CA LEU A 42 5.82 2.87 10.72
C LEU A 42 5.45 4.19 11.42
N THR A 43 4.75 4.11 12.55
CA THR A 43 4.26 5.30 13.26
C THR A 43 5.40 6.13 13.86
N LYS A 44 6.46 5.46 14.33
CA LYS A 44 7.68 6.12 14.80
C LYS A 44 8.38 6.90 13.69
N GLU A 45 8.49 6.35 12.48
CA GLU A 45 9.08 7.06 11.33
C GLU A 45 8.23 8.23 10.85
N VAL A 46 6.90 8.12 10.95
CA VAL A 46 5.98 9.20 10.52
C VAL A 46 6.01 10.39 11.48
N THR A 47 5.99 10.13 12.78
CA THR A 47 5.84 11.18 13.80
C THR A 47 7.17 11.60 14.46
N GLY A 48 8.21 10.77 14.35
CA GLY A 48 9.46 10.93 15.09
C GLY A 48 9.33 10.67 16.60
N ARG A 49 8.15 10.24 17.08
CA ARG A 49 7.87 10.02 18.50
C ARG A 49 7.73 8.54 18.82
N PRO A 50 8.46 8.01 19.82
CA PRO A 50 8.33 6.62 20.23
C PRO A 50 6.98 6.33 20.90
N GLU A 51 6.40 7.31 21.60
CA GLU A 51 5.11 7.19 22.30
C GLU A 51 3.96 6.87 21.34
N ALA A 52 3.86 7.61 20.23
CA ALA A 52 2.86 7.37 19.19
C ALA A 52 2.99 5.96 18.59
N GLY A 53 4.23 5.49 18.42
CA GLY A 53 4.51 4.13 17.97
C GLY A 53 4.02 3.06 18.95
N LEU A 54 4.25 3.26 20.25
CA LEU A 54 3.83 2.31 21.29
C LEU A 54 2.30 2.20 21.35
N PHE A 55 1.60 3.34 21.30
CA PHE A 55 0.13 3.34 21.22
C PHE A 55 -0.38 2.64 19.96
N SER A 56 0.24 2.91 18.80
CA SER A 56 -0.14 2.22 17.56
C SER A 56 0.04 0.70 17.63
N ALA A 57 1.12 0.22 18.25
CA ALA A 57 1.36 -1.22 18.41
C ALA A 57 0.36 -1.87 19.36
N LEU A 58 0.04 -1.19 20.48
CA LEU A 58 -0.98 -1.63 21.43
C LEU A 58 -2.35 -1.74 20.74
N PHE A 59 -2.77 -0.70 20.02
CA PHE A 59 -4.06 -0.69 19.35
C PHE A 59 -4.17 -1.77 18.28
N LEU A 60 -3.11 -1.98 17.49
CA LEU A 60 -3.14 -3.01 16.46
C LEU A 60 -3.14 -4.43 17.04
N GLY A 61 -2.39 -4.65 18.14
CA GLY A 61 -2.31 -5.96 18.80
C GLY A 61 -3.63 -6.42 19.42
N ILE A 62 -4.48 -5.49 19.86
CA ILE A 62 -5.76 -5.79 20.51
C ILE A 62 -6.94 -5.61 19.53
N CYS A 63 -6.70 -5.10 18.31
CA CYS A 63 -7.75 -4.78 17.34
C CYS A 63 -8.58 -6.02 16.94
N PRO A 64 -9.89 -6.08 17.26
CA PRO A 64 -10.74 -7.23 16.93
C PRO A 64 -10.84 -7.52 15.43
N SER A 65 -10.86 -6.48 14.59
CA SER A 65 -10.80 -6.62 13.13
C SER A 65 -9.64 -7.51 12.70
N TYR A 66 -8.43 -7.22 13.20
CA TYR A 66 -7.25 -8.00 12.84
C TYR A 66 -7.28 -9.39 13.48
N LEU A 67 -7.70 -9.47 14.76
CA LEU A 67 -7.79 -10.73 15.48
C LEU A 67 -8.72 -11.73 14.80
N SER A 68 -9.85 -11.29 14.26
CA SER A 68 -10.85 -12.16 13.61
C SER A 68 -10.27 -13.07 12.51
N ARG A 69 -9.19 -12.63 11.86
CA ARG A 69 -8.52 -13.36 10.77
C ARG A 69 -7.08 -13.78 11.09
N SER A 70 -6.60 -13.50 12.30
CA SER A 70 -5.27 -13.89 12.78
C SER A 70 -5.30 -14.81 14.02
N VAL A 71 -6.46 -15.37 14.37
CA VAL A 71 -6.60 -16.37 15.44
C VAL A 71 -5.77 -17.62 15.14
N ALA A 72 -5.19 -18.23 16.18
CA ALA A 72 -4.51 -19.51 16.08
C ALA A 72 -5.43 -20.58 15.43
N GLY A 73 -4.93 -21.24 14.40
CA GLY A 73 -5.70 -22.21 13.61
C GLY A 73 -6.36 -21.63 12.35
N SER A 74 -6.50 -20.29 12.26
CA SER A 74 -6.89 -19.63 11.02
C SER A 74 -5.66 -19.46 10.12
N TYR A 75 -5.43 -20.46 9.27
CA TYR A 75 -4.30 -20.46 8.33
C TYR A 75 -4.73 -19.90 6.97
N ASP A 76 -4.91 -18.59 6.91
CA ASP A 76 -5.22 -17.85 5.68
C ASP A 76 -4.08 -16.89 5.29
N ASN A 77 -4.05 -16.48 4.02
CA ASN A 77 -3.04 -15.59 3.44
C ASN A 77 -2.99 -14.21 4.11
N GLU A 78 -4.11 -13.78 4.68
CA GLU A 78 -4.27 -12.45 5.24
C GLU A 78 -3.41 -12.21 6.49
N ALA A 79 -3.17 -13.25 7.31
CA ALA A 79 -2.35 -13.12 8.51
C ALA A 79 -0.91 -12.68 8.18
N VAL A 80 -0.34 -13.23 7.11
CA VAL A 80 0.99 -12.88 6.59
C VAL A 80 0.96 -11.58 5.79
N ALA A 81 -0.14 -11.34 5.07
CA ALA A 81 -0.28 -10.20 4.17
C ALA A 81 -0.30 -8.85 4.91
N ILE A 82 -0.95 -8.74 6.08
CA ILE A 82 -0.94 -7.46 6.82
C ILE A 82 0.45 -7.13 7.30
N PHE A 83 1.19 -8.12 7.81
CA PHE A 83 2.59 -7.91 8.19
C PHE A 83 3.39 -7.38 6.99
N ALA A 84 3.27 -8.04 5.84
CA ALA A 84 3.96 -7.64 4.61
C ALA A 84 3.57 -6.22 4.16
N LEU A 85 2.29 -5.87 4.25
CA LEU A 85 1.76 -4.54 3.91
C LEU A 85 2.32 -3.46 4.84
N ALA A 86 2.20 -3.64 6.15
CA ALA A 86 2.69 -2.70 7.16
C ALA A 86 4.22 -2.53 7.06
N ASN A 87 4.95 -3.63 6.86
CA ASN A 87 6.39 -3.60 6.69
C ASN A 87 6.82 -2.89 5.39
N THR A 88 6.10 -3.13 4.27
CA THR A 88 6.38 -2.45 3.00
C THR A 88 6.18 -0.94 3.14
N PHE A 89 5.09 -0.51 3.79
CA PHE A 89 4.86 0.92 4.05
C PHE A 89 5.91 1.53 4.98
N TYR A 90 6.34 0.81 6.02
CA TYR A 90 7.41 1.29 6.91
C TYR A 90 8.72 1.52 6.14
N VAL A 91 9.19 0.51 5.41
CA VAL A 91 10.46 0.60 4.68
C VAL A 91 10.36 1.64 3.55
N PHE A 92 9.19 1.77 2.92
CA PHE A 92 8.94 2.80 1.90
C PHE A 92 9.01 4.22 2.48
N VAL A 93 8.31 4.49 3.59
CA VAL A 93 8.37 5.81 4.26
C VAL A 93 9.80 6.12 4.70
N LYS A 94 10.53 5.12 5.21
CA LYS A 94 11.94 5.27 5.57
C LYS A 94 12.82 5.56 4.36
N ALA A 95 12.57 4.92 3.22
CA ALA A 95 13.27 5.19 1.96
C ALA A 95 13.01 6.62 1.46
N VAL A 96 11.78 7.12 1.63
CA VAL A 96 11.41 8.50 1.29
C VAL A 96 12.12 9.51 2.20
N ASN A 97 12.09 9.29 3.52
CA ASN A 97 12.72 10.20 4.50
C ASN A 97 14.24 10.29 4.30
N THR A 98 14.90 9.15 4.08
CA THR A 98 16.36 9.06 3.92
C THR A 98 16.84 9.42 2.50
N GLY A 99 16.04 9.11 1.47
CA GLY A 99 16.43 9.24 0.06
C GLY A 99 17.50 8.24 -0.38
N SER A 100 17.70 7.13 0.36
CA SER A 100 18.71 6.11 0.02
C SER A 100 18.16 5.05 -0.91
N MET A 101 18.95 4.72 -1.94
CA MET A 101 18.64 3.65 -2.89
C MET A 101 18.53 2.28 -2.21
N LEU A 102 19.32 2.02 -1.16
CA LEU A 102 19.31 0.75 -0.44
C LEU A 102 17.96 0.51 0.25
N TRP A 103 17.42 1.54 0.92
CA TRP A 103 16.11 1.44 1.56
C TRP A 103 14.99 1.22 0.52
N SER A 104 15.11 1.81 -0.67
CA SER A 104 14.17 1.56 -1.78
C SER A 104 14.26 0.14 -2.33
N MET A 105 15.46 -0.44 -2.43
CA MET A 105 15.63 -1.85 -2.80
C MET A 105 14.98 -2.77 -1.75
N LEU A 106 15.20 -2.50 -0.46
CA LEU A 106 14.57 -3.25 0.61
C LEU A 106 13.04 -3.12 0.59
N ALA A 107 12.51 -1.92 0.28
CA ALA A 107 11.07 -1.73 0.09
C ALA A 107 10.54 -2.55 -1.09
N ALA A 108 11.29 -2.66 -2.19
CA ALA A 108 10.91 -3.48 -3.34
C ALA A 108 10.94 -5.00 -3.01
N VAL A 109 11.87 -5.45 -2.17
CA VAL A 109 11.91 -6.84 -1.67
C VAL A 109 10.72 -7.12 -0.73
N ALA A 110 10.39 -6.18 0.18
CA ALA A 110 9.21 -6.30 1.03
C ALA A 110 7.92 -6.34 0.19
N TYR A 111 7.85 -5.52 -0.86
CA TYR A 111 6.76 -5.53 -1.82
C TYR A 111 6.68 -6.86 -2.61
N PHE A 112 7.80 -7.42 -3.04
CA PHE A 112 7.82 -8.75 -3.68
C PHE A 112 7.24 -9.83 -2.75
N TYR A 113 7.59 -9.80 -1.46
CA TYR A 113 7.02 -10.71 -0.48
C TYR A 113 5.50 -10.55 -0.35
N MET A 114 5.00 -9.32 -0.41
CA MET A 114 3.56 -9.05 -0.44
C MET A 114 2.90 -9.64 -1.69
N VAL A 115 3.46 -9.41 -2.88
CA VAL A 115 2.91 -9.92 -4.15
C VAL A 115 2.84 -11.45 -4.13
N ALA A 116 3.83 -12.11 -3.53
CA ALA A 116 3.84 -13.57 -3.39
C ALA A 116 2.83 -14.09 -2.35
N SER A 117 2.43 -13.26 -1.38
CA SER A 117 1.58 -13.66 -0.25
C SER A 117 0.09 -13.38 -0.50
N TRP A 118 -0.27 -12.22 -1.07
CA TRP A 118 -1.66 -11.81 -1.22
C TRP A 118 -1.90 -10.87 -2.40
N GLY A 119 -3.06 -11.00 -3.05
CA GLY A 119 -3.49 -10.17 -4.17
C GLY A 119 -3.70 -8.68 -3.83
N GLY A 120 -3.66 -8.29 -2.56
CA GLY A 120 -3.71 -6.89 -2.13
C GLY A 120 -2.47 -6.07 -2.45
N TYR A 121 -1.49 -6.62 -3.16
CA TYR A 121 -0.33 -5.85 -3.63
C TYR A 121 -0.73 -4.68 -4.56
N VAL A 122 -1.85 -4.81 -5.29
CA VAL A 122 -2.44 -3.75 -6.13
C VAL A 122 -2.78 -2.51 -5.28
N PHE A 123 -3.22 -2.71 -4.03
CA PHE A 123 -3.50 -1.63 -3.11
C PHE A 123 -2.21 -0.86 -2.74
N ILE A 124 -1.08 -1.55 -2.55
CA ILE A 124 0.20 -0.90 -2.25
C ILE A 124 0.66 -0.05 -3.42
N THR A 125 0.67 -0.59 -4.65
CA THR A 125 1.12 0.16 -5.83
C THR A 125 0.30 1.40 -6.09
N ASN A 126 -1.02 1.30 -5.91
CA ASN A 126 -1.93 2.43 -6.13
C ASN A 126 -1.82 3.47 -5.02
N THR A 127 -1.69 3.05 -3.75
CA THR A 127 -1.46 3.97 -2.63
C THR A 127 -0.16 4.75 -2.80
N VAL A 128 0.94 4.07 -3.17
CA VAL A 128 2.23 4.73 -3.43
C VAL A 128 2.12 5.71 -4.62
N SER A 129 1.41 5.34 -5.68
CA SER A 129 1.24 6.21 -6.85
C SER A 129 0.41 7.46 -6.53
N ILE A 130 -0.68 7.31 -5.76
CA ILE A 130 -1.51 8.43 -5.29
C ILE A 130 -0.71 9.34 -4.35
N TYR A 131 0.13 8.77 -3.48
CA TYR A 131 1.03 9.55 -2.62
C TYR A 131 2.01 10.41 -3.43
N VAL A 132 2.66 9.84 -4.45
CA VAL A 132 3.58 10.59 -5.33
C VAL A 132 2.83 11.67 -6.10
N PHE A 133 1.60 11.38 -6.53
CA PHE A 133 0.73 12.37 -7.17
C PHE A 133 0.40 13.52 -6.21
N ALA A 134 0.03 13.22 -4.96
CA ALA A 134 -0.23 14.22 -3.94
C ALA A 134 1.00 15.10 -3.67
N LEU A 135 2.21 14.52 -3.64
CA LEU A 135 3.46 15.30 -3.51
C LEU A 135 3.70 16.25 -4.68
N LEU A 136 3.38 15.83 -5.92
CA LEU A 136 3.50 16.67 -7.11
C LEU A 136 2.49 17.82 -7.10
N VAL A 137 1.23 17.56 -6.74
CA VAL A 137 0.17 18.59 -6.64
C VAL A 137 0.50 19.61 -5.55
N LEU A 138 1.04 19.16 -4.41
CA LEU A 138 1.48 20.03 -3.33
C LEU A 138 2.80 20.78 -3.62
N GLY A 139 3.45 20.52 -4.76
CA GLY A 139 4.71 21.15 -5.15
C GLY A 139 5.90 20.79 -4.26
N LYS A 140 5.80 19.76 -3.42
CA LYS A 140 6.86 19.30 -2.49
C LYS A 140 7.76 18.22 -3.08
N PHE A 141 7.69 18.01 -4.39
CA PHE A 141 8.44 16.93 -5.05
C PHE A 141 9.94 17.23 -5.11
N ASN A 142 10.72 16.37 -4.44
CA ASN A 142 12.17 16.49 -4.26
C ASN A 142 12.90 15.34 -4.97
N LYS A 143 14.21 15.53 -5.19
CA LYS A 143 15.10 14.49 -5.72
C LYS A 143 15.05 13.17 -4.91
N ARG A 144 14.88 13.27 -3.58
CA ARG A 144 14.76 12.11 -2.68
C ARG A 144 13.54 11.25 -3.02
N HIS A 145 12.39 11.88 -3.24
CA HIS A 145 11.15 11.20 -3.63
C HIS A 145 11.29 10.53 -5.00
N TYR A 146 11.96 11.20 -5.95
CA TYR A 146 12.23 10.63 -7.27
C TYR A 146 13.07 9.35 -7.17
N VAL A 147 14.22 9.40 -6.51
CA VAL A 147 15.09 8.22 -6.34
C VAL A 147 14.33 7.10 -5.63
N ALA A 148 13.59 7.42 -4.57
CA ALA A 148 12.88 6.41 -3.79
C ALA A 148 11.80 5.69 -4.61
N TYR A 149 11.01 6.46 -5.37
CA TYR A 149 9.91 5.93 -6.17
C TYR A 149 10.38 5.19 -7.42
N THR A 150 11.32 5.75 -8.18
CA THR A 150 11.84 5.14 -9.41
C THR A 150 12.49 3.78 -9.13
N VAL A 151 13.31 3.68 -8.09
CA VAL A 151 13.98 2.43 -7.72
C VAL A 151 12.96 1.40 -7.24
N PHE A 152 12.01 1.82 -6.39
CA PHE A 152 10.93 0.96 -5.90
C PHE A 152 10.10 0.40 -7.07
N TYR A 153 9.73 1.24 -8.03
CA TYR A 153 8.88 0.86 -9.15
C TYR A 153 9.60 -0.06 -10.15
N ILE A 154 10.84 0.24 -10.56
CA ILE A 154 11.57 -0.59 -11.54
C ILE A 154 11.84 -1.97 -10.96
N ILE A 155 12.40 -2.03 -9.75
CA ILE A 155 12.75 -3.29 -9.10
C ILE A 155 11.48 -4.06 -8.68
N GLY A 156 10.47 -3.36 -8.16
CA GLY A 156 9.19 -3.96 -7.80
C GLY A 156 8.48 -4.59 -9.00
N THR A 157 8.48 -3.92 -10.15
CA THR A 157 7.88 -4.45 -11.38
C THR A 157 8.66 -5.67 -11.90
N MET A 158 10.00 -5.60 -11.90
CA MET A 158 10.85 -6.75 -12.25
C MET A 158 10.57 -7.96 -11.37
N PHE A 159 10.36 -7.76 -10.07
CA PHE A 159 10.01 -8.82 -9.14
C PHE A 159 8.60 -9.37 -9.36
N CYS A 160 7.60 -8.52 -9.68
CA CYS A 160 6.25 -8.99 -10.02
C CYS A 160 6.24 -9.94 -11.24
N LEU A 161 7.08 -9.67 -12.24
CA LEU A 161 7.17 -10.49 -13.46
C LEU A 161 7.62 -11.93 -13.17
N ASN A 162 8.37 -12.14 -12.09
CA ASN A 162 8.88 -13.47 -11.73
C ASN A 162 7.82 -14.39 -11.10
N ILE A 163 6.68 -13.86 -10.65
CA ILE A 163 5.64 -14.67 -10.02
C ILE A 163 4.74 -15.24 -11.12
N PRO A 164 4.65 -16.58 -11.29
CA PRO A 164 3.93 -17.18 -12.42
C PRO A 164 2.46 -16.76 -12.54
N PHE A 165 1.81 -16.49 -11.40
CA PHE A 165 0.42 -16.03 -11.35
C PHE A 165 0.24 -14.60 -11.84
N VAL A 166 1.21 -13.72 -11.58
CA VAL A 166 1.14 -12.30 -11.92
C VAL A 166 1.75 -12.06 -13.29
N ASN A 167 2.97 -12.54 -13.53
CA ASN A 167 3.69 -12.49 -14.80
C ASN A 167 3.36 -11.22 -15.62
N PHE A 168 2.79 -11.36 -16.82
CA PHE A 168 2.46 -10.24 -17.69
C PHE A 168 1.25 -9.40 -17.26
N GLN A 169 0.43 -9.86 -16.31
CA GLN A 169 -0.68 -9.08 -15.75
C GLN A 169 -0.17 -7.80 -15.09
N ALA A 170 1.08 -7.79 -14.59
CA ALA A 170 1.71 -6.57 -14.08
C ALA A 170 1.84 -5.44 -15.12
N ILE A 171 1.95 -5.77 -16.41
CA ILE A 171 2.12 -4.80 -17.51
C ILE A 171 0.81 -4.57 -18.26
N THR A 172 0.01 -5.62 -18.45
CA THR A 172 -1.20 -5.55 -19.29
C THR A 172 -2.45 -5.17 -18.50
N SER A 173 -2.46 -5.33 -17.18
CA SER A 173 -3.62 -4.97 -16.35
C SER A 173 -3.74 -3.46 -16.19
N SER A 174 -4.98 -2.95 -16.28
CA SER A 174 -5.28 -1.54 -15.99
C SER A 174 -4.98 -1.16 -14.54
N GLU A 175 -4.92 -2.14 -13.63
CA GLU A 175 -4.67 -1.94 -12.20
C GLU A 175 -3.27 -1.39 -11.89
N HIS A 176 -2.30 -1.60 -12.79
CA HIS A 176 -0.93 -1.09 -12.68
C HIS A 176 -0.69 0.15 -13.55
N MET A 177 -1.68 0.58 -14.33
CA MET A 177 -1.55 1.76 -15.19
C MET A 177 -1.25 3.03 -14.40
N ALA A 178 -1.80 3.16 -13.19
CA ALA A 178 -1.53 4.29 -12.31
C ALA A 178 -0.03 4.39 -11.93
N SER A 179 0.63 3.27 -11.64
CA SER A 179 2.06 3.26 -11.30
C SER A 179 2.93 3.53 -12.52
N HIS A 180 2.61 2.94 -13.68
CA HIS A 180 3.28 3.24 -14.94
C HIS A 180 3.19 4.73 -15.30
N GLY A 181 2.02 5.33 -15.12
CA GLY A 181 1.80 6.73 -15.42
C GLY A 181 2.53 7.68 -14.47
N MET A 182 2.48 7.41 -13.18
CA MET A 182 3.19 8.21 -12.20
C MET A 182 4.72 8.10 -12.35
N PHE A 183 5.23 6.96 -12.80
CA PHE A 183 6.65 6.81 -13.17
C PHE A 183 7.04 7.73 -14.35
N LEU A 184 6.20 7.80 -15.38
CA LEU A 184 6.44 8.67 -16.53
C LEU A 184 6.36 10.15 -16.12
N VAL A 185 5.30 10.54 -15.41
CA VAL A 185 5.10 11.93 -14.94
C VAL A 185 6.24 12.39 -14.05
N SER A 186 6.68 11.57 -13.09
CA SER A 186 7.78 11.92 -12.18
C SER A 186 9.13 12.06 -12.91
N SER A 187 9.40 11.20 -13.89
CA SER A 187 10.62 11.27 -14.72
C SER A 187 10.64 12.53 -15.58
N VAL A 188 9.51 12.89 -16.17
CA VAL A 188 9.35 14.13 -16.94
C VAL A 188 9.54 15.35 -16.06
N TYR A 189 8.90 15.37 -14.89
CA TYR A 189 9.00 16.49 -13.95
C TYR A 189 10.47 16.77 -13.57
N MET A 190 11.23 15.72 -13.27
CA MET A 190 12.67 15.85 -12.98
C MET A 190 13.49 16.28 -14.18
N LEU A 191 13.18 15.77 -15.36
CA LEU A 191 13.87 16.14 -16.60
C LEU A 191 13.61 17.61 -16.95
N VAL A 192 12.38 18.10 -16.84
CA VAL A 192 12.05 19.53 -17.01
C VAL A 192 12.79 20.38 -15.99
N GLY A 193 12.85 19.94 -14.73
CA GLY A 193 13.62 20.61 -13.68
C GLY A 193 15.13 20.65 -13.94
N TYR A 194 15.69 19.64 -14.61
CA TYR A 194 17.08 19.60 -15.04
C TYR A 194 17.33 20.52 -16.24
N LEU A 195 16.49 20.44 -17.27
CA LEU A 195 16.57 21.31 -18.46
C LEU A 195 16.48 22.79 -18.10
N ARG A 196 15.68 23.15 -17.08
CA ARG A 196 15.60 24.53 -16.55
C ARG A 196 16.94 25.09 -16.09
N LYS A 197 17.83 24.23 -15.62
CA LYS A 197 19.15 24.64 -15.09
C LYS A 197 20.21 24.74 -16.17
N VAL A 198 20.02 24.05 -17.29
CA VAL A 198 21.01 23.93 -18.37
C VAL A 198 20.71 24.89 -19.53
N LEU A 199 19.44 25.23 -19.77
CA LEU A 199 19.03 26.07 -20.90
C LEU A 199 18.81 27.55 -20.55
N PRO A 200 19.08 28.47 -21.49
CA PRO A 200 18.70 29.89 -21.39
C PRO A 200 17.17 30.08 -21.31
N GLU A 201 16.72 31.12 -20.60
CA GLU A 201 15.30 31.35 -20.26
C GLU A 201 14.35 31.41 -21.49
N GLY A 202 14.84 31.93 -22.63
CA GLY A 202 14.06 32.03 -23.87
C GLY A 202 13.75 30.67 -24.53
N ALA A 203 14.69 29.72 -24.51
CA ALA A 203 14.48 28.38 -25.06
C ALA A 203 13.71 27.47 -24.07
N PHE A 204 13.88 27.70 -22.77
CA PHE A 204 13.21 26.94 -21.73
C PHE A 204 11.68 27.15 -21.72
N ALA A 205 11.20 28.38 -21.97
CA ALA A 205 9.77 28.67 -21.98
C ALA A 205 9.02 27.90 -23.09
N VAL A 206 9.64 27.73 -24.26
CA VAL A 206 9.07 27.00 -25.40
C VAL A 206 9.25 25.49 -25.19
N MET A 207 10.46 25.02 -24.89
CA MET A 207 10.76 23.59 -24.76
C MET A 207 10.12 22.96 -23.50
N GLY A 208 10.00 23.71 -22.41
CA GLY A 208 9.32 23.27 -21.19
C GLY A 208 7.81 23.09 -21.40
N LYS A 209 7.15 24.04 -22.08
CA LYS A 209 5.74 23.88 -22.48
C LYS A 209 5.55 22.73 -23.46
N LEU A 210 6.47 22.55 -24.41
CA LEU A 210 6.41 21.48 -25.40
C LEU A 210 6.64 20.10 -24.78
N MET A 211 7.51 19.97 -23.78
CA MET A 211 7.73 18.72 -23.02
C MET A 211 6.57 18.38 -22.09
N VAL A 212 6.01 19.36 -21.37
CA VAL A 212 4.80 19.14 -20.56
C VAL A 212 3.61 18.80 -21.46
N ALA A 213 3.46 19.48 -22.60
CA ALA A 213 2.45 19.15 -23.59
C ALA A 213 2.67 17.78 -24.25
N ALA A 214 3.90 17.42 -24.62
CA ALA A 214 4.22 16.14 -25.24
C ALA A 214 4.04 14.96 -24.28
N THR A 215 4.23 15.18 -22.98
CA THR A 215 4.04 14.15 -21.95
C THR A 215 2.59 14.04 -21.55
N ALA A 216 1.85 15.15 -21.50
CA ALA A 216 0.39 15.13 -21.41
C ALA A 216 -0.26 14.45 -22.63
N LEU A 217 0.18 14.78 -23.85
CA LEU A 217 -0.26 14.16 -25.11
C LEU A 217 0.21 12.71 -25.25
N GLY A 218 1.40 12.38 -24.77
CA GLY A 218 1.90 11.01 -24.75
C GLY A 218 1.15 10.16 -23.74
N PHE A 219 0.77 10.72 -22.59
CA PHE A 219 -0.04 10.05 -21.59
C PHE A 219 -1.48 9.87 -22.06
N LEU A 220 -2.10 10.92 -22.61
CA LEU A 220 -3.42 10.85 -23.27
C LEU A 220 -3.40 9.89 -24.47
N GLY A 221 -2.36 9.91 -25.29
CA GLY A 221 -2.20 9.06 -26.46
C GLY A 221 -2.02 7.59 -26.09
N LEU A 222 -1.20 7.30 -25.07
CA LEU A 222 -1.04 5.95 -24.55
C LEU A 222 -2.33 5.44 -23.89
N PHE A 223 -3.02 6.30 -23.13
CA PHE A 223 -4.28 5.98 -22.47
C PHE A 223 -5.40 5.71 -23.47
N VAL A 224 -5.52 6.54 -24.51
CA VAL A 224 -6.48 6.36 -25.60
C VAL A 224 -6.13 5.13 -26.44
N TYR A 225 -4.84 4.92 -26.76
CA TYR A 225 -4.38 3.74 -27.50
C TYR A 225 -4.65 2.43 -26.74
N LEU A 226 -4.40 2.39 -25.43
CA LEU A 226 -4.66 1.23 -24.57
C LEU A 226 -6.16 0.98 -24.37
N THR A 227 -6.97 2.05 -24.30
CA THR A 227 -8.43 1.94 -24.22
C THR A 227 -9.03 1.42 -25.54
N ILE A 228 -8.52 1.88 -26.70
CA ILE A 228 -9.00 1.47 -28.02
C ILE A 228 -8.57 0.04 -28.38
N THR A 229 -7.38 -0.40 -27.95
CA THR A 229 -6.91 -1.77 -28.22
C THR A 229 -7.63 -2.85 -27.39
N GLY A 230 -8.48 -2.48 -26.43
CA GLY A 230 -9.34 -3.40 -25.68
C GLY A 230 -8.58 -4.43 -24.81
N LYS A 231 -7.25 -4.32 -24.72
CA LYS A 231 -6.39 -5.26 -23.97
C LYS A 231 -6.31 -4.95 -22.47
N THR A 232 -6.83 -3.79 -22.03
CA THR A 232 -6.83 -3.38 -20.61
C THR A 232 -8.26 -3.41 -20.05
N ALA A 233 -8.84 -4.60 -19.94
CA ALA A 233 -10.08 -4.77 -19.18
C ALA A 233 -9.76 -4.71 -17.69
N TRP A 234 -10.51 -3.91 -16.93
CA TRP A 234 -10.50 -4.00 -15.47
C TRP A 234 -10.93 -5.41 -15.07
N SER A 235 -10.23 -6.01 -14.10
CA SER A 235 -10.68 -7.28 -13.53
C SER A 235 -12.07 -7.08 -12.95
N GLY A 236 -13.00 -8.02 -13.17
CA GLY A 236 -14.36 -7.91 -12.65
C GLY A 236 -14.38 -7.60 -11.15
N ARG A 237 -13.44 -8.16 -10.38
CA ARG A 237 -13.29 -7.94 -8.93
C ARG A 237 -12.76 -6.55 -8.54
N SER A 238 -11.89 -5.93 -9.34
CA SER A 238 -11.42 -4.56 -9.05
C SER A 238 -12.46 -3.54 -9.49
N MET A 239 -13.21 -3.82 -10.56
CA MET A 239 -14.33 -3.01 -10.98
C MET A 239 -15.44 -2.96 -9.92
N THR A 240 -15.71 -4.07 -9.22
CA THR A 240 -16.66 -4.06 -8.09
C THR A 240 -16.23 -3.18 -6.92
N LEU A 241 -14.94 -2.88 -6.78
CA LEU A 241 -14.43 -2.00 -5.71
C LEU A 241 -14.59 -0.51 -6.05
N LEU A 242 -14.64 -0.16 -7.33
CA LEU A 242 -14.92 1.20 -7.80
C LEU A 242 -16.40 1.45 -8.03
N ASP A 243 -17.10 0.46 -8.58
CA ASP A 243 -18.54 0.46 -8.76
C ASP A 243 -19.18 -0.76 -8.07
N PRO A 244 -19.69 -0.60 -6.84
CA PRO A 244 -20.33 -1.69 -6.11
C PRO A 244 -21.63 -2.17 -6.78
N THR A 245 -22.24 -1.36 -7.66
CA THR A 245 -23.48 -1.73 -8.35
C THR A 245 -23.24 -2.70 -9.50
N TYR A 246 -22.01 -2.73 -10.05
CA TYR A 246 -21.61 -3.63 -11.12
C TYR A 246 -21.65 -5.10 -10.69
N ALA A 247 -21.22 -5.40 -9.45
CA ALA A 247 -21.19 -6.75 -8.90
C ALA A 247 -22.58 -7.38 -8.87
N SER A 248 -23.54 -6.64 -8.31
CA SER A 248 -24.92 -7.07 -8.10
C SER A 248 -25.66 -7.30 -9.43
N LYS A 249 -25.34 -6.48 -10.46
CA LYS A 249 -26.04 -6.50 -11.75
C LYS A 249 -25.49 -7.50 -12.75
N TYR A 250 -24.18 -7.73 -12.78
CA TYR A 250 -23.53 -8.49 -13.85
C TYR A 250 -22.93 -9.83 -13.40
N ILE A 251 -22.57 -10.01 -12.12
CA ILE A 251 -21.92 -11.24 -11.64
C ILE A 251 -22.48 -11.64 -10.25
N PRO A 252 -23.62 -12.36 -10.19
CA PRO A 252 -24.29 -12.69 -8.93
C PRO A 252 -23.45 -13.59 -8.00
N ILE A 253 -22.47 -14.33 -8.53
CA ILE A 253 -21.54 -15.16 -7.74
C ILE A 253 -20.65 -14.30 -6.84
N ILE A 254 -20.30 -13.07 -7.25
CA ILE A 254 -19.50 -12.16 -6.41
C ILE A 254 -20.39 -11.54 -5.34
N ALA A 255 -21.63 -11.18 -5.68
CA ALA A 255 -22.56 -10.58 -4.74
C ALA A 255 -23.08 -11.55 -3.67
N SER A 256 -23.06 -12.87 -3.92
CA SER A 256 -23.53 -13.88 -2.97
C SER A 256 -22.58 -14.15 -1.80
N VAL A 257 -21.32 -13.71 -1.88
CA VAL A 257 -20.34 -13.87 -0.80
C VAL A 257 -20.61 -12.83 0.28
N SER A 258 -20.86 -13.28 1.51
CA SER A 258 -21.15 -12.40 2.66
C SER A 258 -20.03 -11.40 2.93
N GLU A 259 -18.78 -11.74 2.63
CA GLU A 259 -17.61 -10.86 2.78
C GLU A 259 -17.60 -9.66 1.82
N HIS A 260 -18.34 -9.75 0.71
CA HIS A 260 -18.41 -8.73 -0.34
C HIS A 260 -19.54 -7.71 -0.12
N GLN A 261 -20.28 -7.86 0.98
CA GLN A 261 -21.32 -6.93 1.37
C GLN A 261 -20.71 -5.63 1.94
N PRO A 262 -21.43 -4.50 1.83
CA PRO A 262 -21.00 -3.23 2.38
C PRO A 262 -21.00 -3.25 3.91
N THR A 263 -20.13 -2.46 4.53
CA THR A 263 -20.03 -2.34 5.99
C THR A 263 -21.12 -1.42 6.56
N SER A 264 -21.82 -1.87 7.60
CA SER A 264 -22.65 -0.99 8.43
C SER A 264 -21.81 -0.25 9.48
N TRP A 265 -22.33 0.87 9.98
CA TRP A 265 -21.68 1.65 11.05
C TRP A 265 -21.47 0.83 12.33
N SER A 266 -22.38 -0.11 12.63
CA SER A 266 -22.30 -1.00 13.80
C SER A 266 -21.04 -1.87 13.75
N ASN A 267 -20.65 -2.33 12.55
CA ASN A 267 -19.48 -3.18 12.37
C ASN A 267 -18.19 -2.38 12.63
N TYR A 268 -18.14 -1.10 12.23
CA TYR A 268 -16.99 -0.24 12.58
C TYR A 268 -16.81 -0.11 14.09
N VAL A 269 -17.89 0.05 14.85
CA VAL A 269 -17.79 0.18 16.32
C VAL A 269 -17.41 -1.15 16.96
N MET A 270 -17.99 -2.27 16.51
CA MET A 270 -17.67 -3.59 17.05
C MET A 270 -16.22 -4.02 16.74
N ASP A 271 -15.76 -3.80 15.51
CA ASP A 271 -14.48 -4.33 15.04
C ASP A 271 -13.29 -3.43 15.38
N LEU A 272 -13.53 -2.12 15.57
CA LEU A 272 -12.49 -1.12 15.84
C LEU A 272 -12.65 -0.42 17.20
N HIS A 273 -13.73 -0.65 17.95
CA HIS A 273 -13.97 -0.08 19.29
C HIS A 273 -13.72 1.45 19.36
N CYS A 274 -12.61 1.88 19.97
CA CYS A 274 -12.27 3.29 20.17
C CYS A 274 -11.53 3.94 18.98
N LEU A 275 -10.97 3.13 18.07
CA LEU A 275 -10.18 3.61 16.94
C LEU A 275 -10.94 4.54 15.99
N PRO A 276 -12.24 4.35 15.67
CA PRO A 276 -12.99 5.25 14.79
C PRO A 276 -13.12 6.68 15.34
N PHE A 277 -13.07 6.85 16.66
CA PHE A 277 -13.12 8.17 17.30
C PHE A 277 -11.75 8.85 17.35
N LEU A 278 -10.68 8.08 17.53
CA LEU A 278 -9.31 8.59 17.62
C LEU A 278 -8.66 8.82 16.26
N ALA A 279 -8.99 8.03 15.24
CA ALA A 279 -8.40 8.12 13.91
C ALA A 279 -8.62 9.49 13.23
N PRO A 280 -9.80 10.12 13.28
CA PRO A 280 -10.01 11.47 12.75
C PRO A 280 -9.17 12.53 13.45
N ILE A 281 -8.98 12.41 14.77
CA ILE A 281 -8.13 13.31 15.56
C ILE A 281 -6.67 13.19 15.12
N GLY A 282 -6.18 11.95 14.97
CA GLY A 282 -4.84 11.68 14.45
C GLY A 282 -4.65 12.21 13.03
N MET A 283 -5.66 12.04 12.18
CA MET A 283 -5.64 12.56 10.81
C MET A 283 -5.57 14.09 10.78
N TYR A 284 -6.35 14.78 11.62
CA TYR A 284 -6.29 16.24 11.75
C TYR A 284 -4.89 16.72 12.16
N TYR A 285 -4.25 16.05 13.12
CA TYR A 285 -2.88 16.39 13.52
C TYR A 285 -1.84 16.12 12.44
N CYS A 286 -1.97 15.00 11.70
CA CYS A 286 -1.13 14.70 10.53
C CYS A 286 -1.24 15.79 9.46
N MET A 287 -2.46 16.29 9.20
CA MET A 287 -2.68 17.36 8.22
C MET A 287 -2.17 18.73 8.70
N ARG A 288 -2.17 18.99 10.01
CA ARG A 288 -1.63 20.23 10.58
C ARG A 288 -0.10 20.29 10.52
N ARG A 289 0.58 19.14 10.66
CA ARG A 289 2.03 19.00 10.50
C ARG A 289 2.35 18.20 9.25
N LEU A 290 2.32 18.86 8.10
CA LEU A 290 2.61 18.26 6.78
C LEU A 290 4.11 17.91 6.62
N SER A 291 4.48 16.72 7.09
CA SER A 291 5.72 16.00 6.75
C SER A 291 5.47 15.00 5.62
N ASP A 292 6.52 14.54 4.96
CA ASP A 292 6.40 13.58 3.86
C ASP A 292 5.79 12.25 4.33
N GLY A 293 6.11 11.83 5.56
CA GLY A 293 5.53 10.65 6.20
C GLY A 293 4.08 10.85 6.66
N SER A 294 3.73 12.04 7.19
CA SER A 294 2.35 12.29 7.63
C SER A 294 1.38 12.41 6.45
N LEU A 295 1.85 12.94 5.32
CA LEU A 295 1.10 12.93 4.06
C LEU A 295 0.85 11.49 3.59
N PHE A 296 1.85 10.61 3.65
CA PHE A 296 1.68 9.20 3.29
C PHE A 296 0.63 8.50 4.17
N LEU A 297 0.73 8.70 5.49
CA LEU A 297 -0.23 8.12 6.43
C LEU A 297 -1.65 8.66 6.23
N GLY A 298 -1.80 9.95 5.91
CA GLY A 298 -3.09 10.55 5.59
C GLY A 298 -3.72 9.96 4.32
N VAL A 299 -2.96 9.84 3.23
CA VAL A 299 -3.43 9.20 1.98
C VAL A 299 -3.81 7.75 2.22
N TYR A 300 -2.98 6.99 2.95
CA TYR A 300 -3.28 5.61 3.31
C TYR A 300 -4.58 5.51 4.13
N GLY A 301 -4.78 6.39 5.11
CA GLY A 301 -6.00 6.43 5.91
C GLY A 301 -7.27 6.70 5.10
N ILE A 302 -7.26 7.72 4.22
CA ILE A 302 -8.42 8.06 3.37
C ILE A 302 -8.79 6.89 2.46
N LEU A 303 -7.79 6.31 1.78
CA LEU A 303 -8.03 5.18 0.88
C LEU A 303 -8.57 3.97 1.65
N ALA A 304 -7.99 3.66 2.80
CA ALA A 304 -8.42 2.53 3.61
C ALA A 304 -9.86 2.68 4.11
N VAL A 305 -10.28 3.88 4.53
CA VAL A 305 -11.68 4.17 4.94
C VAL A 305 -12.66 4.02 3.78
N TYR A 306 -12.28 4.48 2.59
CA TYR A 306 -13.12 4.31 1.41
C TYR A 306 -13.31 2.83 1.07
N PHE A 307 -12.22 2.06 0.98
CA PHE A 307 -12.29 0.65 0.62
C PHE A 307 -12.97 -0.21 1.69
N SER A 308 -12.79 0.09 2.98
CA SER A 308 -13.55 -0.59 4.04
C SER A 308 -15.04 -0.30 3.93
N GLY A 309 -15.43 0.91 3.50
CA GLY A 309 -16.84 1.29 3.32
C GLY A 309 -17.55 0.43 2.28
N VAL A 310 -16.84 0.09 1.21
CA VAL A 310 -17.37 -0.69 0.09
C VAL A 310 -17.47 -2.19 0.41
N MET A 311 -16.54 -2.73 1.20
CA MET A 311 -16.45 -4.18 1.44
C MET A 311 -15.99 -4.51 2.87
N ILE A 312 -16.76 -5.33 3.59
CA ILE A 312 -16.45 -5.78 4.96
C ILE A 312 -15.08 -6.44 5.07
N ARG A 313 -14.69 -7.26 4.09
CA ARG A 313 -13.36 -7.89 4.06
C ARG A 313 -12.19 -6.90 4.14
N LEU A 314 -12.36 -5.70 3.59
CA LEU A 314 -11.30 -4.69 3.52
C LEU A 314 -11.14 -3.88 4.82
N LEU A 315 -12.01 -4.11 5.81
CA LEU A 315 -11.85 -3.58 7.17
C LEU A 315 -10.53 -4.07 7.82
N LEU A 316 -9.99 -5.19 7.32
CA LEU A 316 -8.69 -5.73 7.67
C LEU A 316 -7.52 -4.81 7.23
N VAL A 317 -7.64 -4.13 6.08
CA VAL A 317 -6.64 -3.16 5.58
C VAL A 317 -6.75 -1.82 6.31
N LEU A 318 -7.96 -1.49 6.81
CA LEU A 318 -8.20 -0.32 7.65
C LEU A 318 -7.59 -0.46 9.05
N ALA A 319 -7.57 -1.66 9.63
CA ALA A 319 -7.10 -1.84 11.01
C ALA A 319 -5.68 -1.29 11.28
N PRO A 320 -4.65 -1.55 10.45
CA PRO A 320 -3.33 -0.94 10.62
C PRO A 320 -3.34 0.58 10.43
N ALA A 321 -4.07 1.09 9.42
CA ALA A 321 -4.17 2.53 9.15
C ALA A 321 -4.80 3.28 10.34
N ALA A 322 -5.93 2.77 10.81
CA ALA A 322 -6.66 3.31 11.95
C ALA A 322 -5.83 3.23 13.23
N SER A 323 -5.09 2.14 13.44
CA SER A 323 -4.20 1.98 14.60
C SER A 323 -3.05 2.97 14.60
N CYS A 324 -2.44 3.22 13.44
CA CYS A 324 -1.38 4.22 13.31
C CYS A 324 -1.94 5.63 13.56
N LEU A 325 -3.06 5.98 12.94
CA LEU A 325 -3.71 7.29 13.13
C LEU A 325 -4.18 7.49 14.57
N ALA A 326 -4.83 6.50 15.18
CA ALA A 326 -5.26 6.56 16.57
C ALA A 326 -4.06 6.65 17.53
N GLY A 327 -2.95 5.97 17.23
CA GLY A 327 -1.70 6.09 17.96
C GLY A 327 -1.12 7.51 17.92
N VAL A 328 -1.18 8.17 16.75
CA VAL A 328 -0.83 9.60 16.65
C VAL A 328 -1.79 10.44 17.48
N GLY A 329 -3.11 10.24 17.34
CA GLY A 329 -4.13 11.02 18.05
C GLY A 329 -4.06 10.89 19.57
N ALA A 330 -3.74 9.71 20.10
CA ALA A 330 -3.61 9.46 21.54
C ALA A 330 -2.30 10.01 22.13
N SER A 331 -1.29 10.27 21.30
CA SER A 331 0.02 10.79 21.72
C SER A 331 0.11 12.32 21.76
N VAL A 332 -0.98 13.02 21.43
CA VAL A 332 -1.05 14.48 21.44
C VAL A 332 -1.76 14.95 22.71
#